data_AF-A0A7S2WY96-F1
#
_entry.id   AF-A0A7S2WY96-F1
#
_cell.length_a   1.000
_cell.length_b   1.000
_cell.length_c   1.000
_cell.angle_alpha   90.00
_cell.angle_beta   90.00
_cell.angle_gamma   90.00
#
_symmetry.space_group_name_H-M   'P 1'
#
loop_
_entity.id
_entity.type
_entity.pdbx_description
1 polymer ?
#
loop_
_entity_poly.entity_id
_entity_poly.type
_entity_poly.pdbx_seq_one_letter_code
_entity_poly.pdbx_strand_id
1 'polypeptide(L)'
;RSRRRAGKERSLVCLEDARGRNEAVTRTRVLGNESVAGTGAVDTAGTTGDWDFFGFELDEFQTEAAQTIEEGGSVLVTAPTGAGKTAIAEIGVRSALDCGRRAIYTTPIKALSNQKYSELCEKFGNSVGLITGDAKIRPDADILVMTTEILRNILYCELNRGSPDGKDNTRLDFSRVQVIVLDEVHYLGDEERG
;
A
#
# COMPACT_ATOMS: atom_id res chain seq x y z
N ARG A 1 -29.21 -2.48 -8.10
CA ARG A 1 -28.06 -2.88 -8.97
C ARG A 1 -27.34 -1.61 -9.42
N SER A 2 -26.02 -1.54 -9.19
CA SER A 2 -25.10 -0.48 -9.61
C SER A 2 -25.27 0.90 -8.93
N ARG A 3 -24.76 1.04 -7.69
CA ARG A 3 -24.20 2.34 -7.28
C ARG A 3 -22.87 2.47 -8.00
N ARG A 4 -22.78 3.36 -8.99
CA ARG A 4 -21.50 3.83 -9.53
C ARG A 4 -20.73 4.41 -8.34
N ARG A 5 -19.75 3.69 -7.81
CA ARG A 5 -18.80 4.23 -6.83
C ARG A 5 -18.15 5.44 -7.50
N ALA A 6 -18.38 6.63 -6.93
CA ALA A 6 -17.72 7.86 -7.35
C ALA A 6 -16.21 7.60 -7.45
N GLY A 7 -15.53 8.27 -8.39
CA GLY A 7 -14.11 8.07 -8.64
C GLY A 7 -13.31 8.21 -7.34
N LYS A 8 -12.96 7.07 -6.73
CA LYS A 8 -12.23 7.01 -5.48
C LYS A 8 -10.85 7.61 -5.71
N GLU A 9 -10.44 8.53 -4.85
CA GLU A 9 -9.08 9.05 -4.86
C GLU A 9 -8.07 7.92 -4.58
N ARG A 10 -6.81 8.15 -4.94
CA ARG A 10 -5.74 7.16 -4.72
C ARG A 10 -5.40 7.13 -3.23
N SER A 11 -5.39 5.95 -2.64
CA SER A 11 -5.00 5.74 -1.25
C SER A 11 -3.52 5.38 -1.17
N LEU A 12 -2.80 6.07 -0.29
CA LEU A 12 -1.45 5.72 0.13
C LEU A 12 -1.51 5.00 1.48
N VAL A 13 -0.94 3.81 1.55
CA VAL A 13 -0.85 3.00 2.78
C VAL A 13 0.62 2.93 3.17
N CYS A 14 1.01 3.66 4.23
CA CYS A 14 2.37 3.65 4.75
C CYS A 14 2.42 2.77 6.00
N LEU A 15 3.30 1.77 5.98
CA LEU A 15 3.55 0.90 7.13
C LEU A 15 4.91 1.22 7.75
N GLU A 16 4.91 1.55 9.04
CA GLU A 16 6.10 1.90 9.80
C GLU A 16 6.25 1.01 11.03
N ASP A 17 7.48 0.56 11.25
CA ASP A 17 7.89 -0.10 12.48
C ASP A 17 8.13 0.94 13.57
N ALA A 18 7.48 0.79 14.73
CA ALA A 18 7.70 1.66 15.88
C ALA A 18 9.11 1.41 16.50
N ARG A 19 10.14 2.17 16.10
CA ARG A 19 11.49 2.09 16.69
C ARG A 19 11.80 3.32 17.56
N GLY A 20 11.89 3.14 18.89
CA GLY A 20 12.44 4.12 19.85
C GLY A 20 11.48 4.70 20.91
N ARG A 21 11.95 4.74 22.18
CA ARG A 21 11.45 5.34 23.46
C ARG A 21 9.94 5.35 23.81
N ASN A 22 9.04 4.91 22.95
CA ASN A 22 7.62 4.70 23.22
C ASN A 22 7.14 3.43 22.50
N GLU A 23 7.78 2.30 22.84
CA GLU A 23 7.70 1.00 22.14
C GLU A 23 6.33 0.30 22.17
N ALA A 24 5.30 0.92 22.73
CA ALA A 24 3.98 0.32 22.91
C ALA A 24 2.82 1.06 22.22
N VAL A 25 3.11 2.05 21.36
CA VAL A 25 2.05 2.89 20.79
C VAL A 25 1.74 2.50 19.34
N THR A 26 0.62 1.81 19.15
CA THR A 26 0.01 1.63 17.83
C THR A 26 -0.78 2.89 17.46
N ARG A 27 -0.52 3.47 16.29
CA ARG A 27 -1.29 4.62 15.78
C ARG A 27 -1.59 4.47 14.30
N THR A 28 -2.84 4.75 13.95
CA THR A 28 -3.26 5.02 12.58
C THR A 28 -3.42 6.54 12.45
N ARG A 29 -2.80 7.13 11.42
CA ARG A 29 -2.96 8.56 11.10
C ARG A 29 -3.44 8.68 9.67
N VAL A 30 -4.55 9.39 9.49
CA VAL A 30 -5.04 9.74 8.15
C VAL A 30 -4.11 10.79 7.55
N LEU A 31 -3.56 10.50 6.37
CA LEU A 31 -2.73 11.42 5.59
C LEU A 31 -3.64 12.27 4.70
N GLY A 32 -3.64 13.59 4.91
CA GLY A 32 -4.40 14.52 4.07
C GLY A 32 -5.85 14.73 4.53
N ASN A 33 -6.01 15.57 5.54
CA ASN A 33 -6.99 16.66 5.64
C ASN A 33 -6.56 17.53 6.81
N GLU A 34 -6.28 18.81 6.58
CA GLU A 34 -5.99 19.76 7.65
C GLU A 34 -7.26 19.95 8.50
N SER A 35 -7.11 19.79 9.83
CA SER A 35 -8.16 19.75 10.88
C SER A 35 -8.92 18.42 10.90
N VAL A 36 -8.82 17.58 11.94
CA VAL A 36 -9.21 17.86 13.32
C VAL A 36 -8.31 17.09 14.29
N ALA A 37 -7.68 17.81 15.22
CA ALA A 37 -7.25 17.21 16.49
C ALA A 37 -8.52 16.81 17.25
N GLY A 38 -8.81 15.51 17.25
CA GLY A 38 -9.94 14.94 17.98
C GLY A 38 -9.55 13.56 18.46
N THR A 39 -9.14 13.46 19.72
CA THR A 39 -9.37 12.26 20.52
C THR A 39 -10.89 12.08 20.62
N GLY A 40 -11.49 11.49 19.59
CA GLY A 40 -12.89 11.11 19.56
C GLY A 40 -12.94 9.59 19.43
N ALA A 41 -13.49 8.93 20.45
CA ALA A 41 -13.91 7.54 20.31
C ALA A 41 -14.82 7.45 19.07
N VAL A 42 -14.36 6.71 18.06
CA VAL A 42 -15.15 6.45 16.86
C VAL A 42 -16.19 5.41 17.26
N ASP A 43 -17.47 5.80 17.16
CA ASP A 43 -18.60 4.93 17.44
C ASP A 43 -18.57 3.75 16.45
N THR A 44 -18.23 2.55 16.92
CA THR A 44 -18.06 1.30 16.15
C THR A 44 -19.41 0.69 15.75
N ALA A 45 -20.29 1.50 15.17
CA ALA A 45 -21.61 1.07 14.73
C ALA A 45 -21.76 1.20 13.20
N GLY A 46 -21.36 0.13 12.50
CA GLY A 46 -22.02 -0.26 11.26
C GLY A 46 -21.38 0.21 9.96
N THR A 47 -20.25 -0.39 9.59
CA THR A 47 -20.02 -0.88 8.22
C THR A 47 -19.11 -2.10 8.33
N THR A 48 -19.72 -3.27 8.40
CA THR A 48 -19.00 -4.56 8.42
C THR A 48 -18.45 -4.78 7.00
N GLY A 49 -17.22 -4.34 6.76
CA GLY A 49 -16.43 -4.88 5.66
C GLY A 49 -16.30 -6.39 5.87
N ASP A 50 -16.49 -7.17 4.80
CA ASP A 50 -16.38 -8.63 4.85
C ASP A 50 -14.89 -9.01 4.93
N TRP A 51 -14.30 -8.87 6.12
CA TRP A 51 -12.89 -9.13 6.41
C TRP A 51 -12.57 -10.62 6.65
N ASP A 52 -13.57 -11.50 6.48
CA ASP A 52 -13.47 -12.95 6.65
C ASP A 52 -12.38 -13.59 5.78
N PHE A 53 -11.89 -12.87 4.76
CA PHE A 53 -10.73 -13.26 3.96
C PHE A 53 -9.50 -13.66 4.79
N PHE A 54 -9.31 -13.01 5.94
CA PHE A 54 -8.14 -13.23 6.80
C PHE A 54 -8.30 -14.43 7.74
N GLY A 55 -9.53 -14.91 7.96
CA GLY A 55 -9.81 -15.97 8.92
C GLY A 55 -9.49 -15.61 10.38
N PHE A 56 -9.29 -14.32 10.68
CA PHE A 56 -9.09 -13.78 12.02
C PHE A 56 -9.78 -12.43 12.16
N GLU A 57 -10.11 -12.04 13.40
CA GLU A 57 -10.66 -10.72 13.71
C GLU A 57 -9.56 -9.66 13.68
N LEU A 58 -9.86 -8.53 13.02
CA LEU A 58 -8.94 -7.40 12.95
C LEU A 58 -8.88 -6.66 14.28
N ASP A 59 -7.68 -6.23 14.68
CA ASP A 59 -7.51 -5.32 15.80
C ASP A 59 -8.15 -3.95 15.50
N GLU A 60 -8.40 -3.15 16.54
CA GLU A 60 -9.06 -1.84 16.42
C GLU A 60 -8.34 -0.92 15.41
N PHE A 61 -7.00 -0.82 15.50
CA PHE A 61 -6.21 0.01 14.59
C PHE A 61 -6.22 -0.50 13.13
N GLN A 62 -6.33 -1.82 12.95
CA GLN A 62 -6.42 -2.44 11.62
C GLN A 62 -7.78 -2.14 11.01
N THR A 63 -8.84 -2.21 11.82
CA THR A 63 -10.21 -1.86 11.41
C THR A 63 -10.33 -0.39 11.02
N GLU A 64 -9.77 0.53 11.82
CA GLU A 64 -9.74 1.96 11.52
C GLU A 64 -9.00 2.24 10.19
N ALA A 65 -7.85 1.61 9.99
CA ALA A 65 -7.08 1.76 8.77
C ALA A 65 -7.85 1.20 7.55
N ALA A 66 -8.49 0.04 7.70
CA ALA A 66 -9.29 -0.61 6.67
C ALA A 66 -10.46 0.29 6.24
N GLN A 67 -11.23 0.83 7.18
CA GLN A 67 -12.34 1.75 6.92
C GLN A 67 -11.85 3.00 6.17
N THR A 68 -10.75 3.60 6.62
CA THR A 68 -10.17 4.78 5.94
C THR A 68 -9.82 4.48 4.48
N ILE A 69 -9.20 3.33 4.21
CA ILE A 69 -8.86 2.87 2.85
C ILE A 69 -10.14 2.60 2.04
N GLU A 70 -11.16 2.03 2.65
CA GLU A 70 -12.47 1.80 2.04
C GLU A 70 -13.25 3.07 1.72
N GLU A 71 -12.94 4.18 2.38
CA GLU A 71 -13.46 5.50 2.06
C GLU A 71 -12.62 6.24 1.01
N GLY A 72 -11.42 5.72 0.71
CA GLY A 72 -10.49 6.31 -0.26
C GLY A 72 -9.45 7.24 0.39
N GLY A 73 -9.41 7.29 1.71
CA GLY A 73 -8.37 8.00 2.46
C GLY A 73 -7.01 7.31 2.39
N SER A 74 -5.99 8.00 2.86
CA SER A 74 -4.63 7.50 2.99
C SER A 74 -4.28 7.32 4.46
N VAL A 75 -3.49 6.30 4.80
CA VAL A 75 -3.16 5.95 6.18
C VAL A 75 -1.65 5.80 6.38
N LEU A 76 -1.16 6.27 7.51
CA LEU A 76 0.14 5.93 8.08
C LEU A 76 -0.10 5.10 9.34
N VAL A 77 0.43 3.89 9.37
CA VAL A 77 0.30 2.97 10.50
C VAL A 77 1.67 2.78 11.12
N THR A 78 1.79 3.17 12.38
CA THR A 78 2.98 2.92 13.20
C THR A 78 2.63 1.86 14.22
N ALA A 79 3.25 0.67 14.14
CA ALA A 79 3.03 -0.42 15.09
C ALA A 79 4.29 -1.27 15.24
N PRO A 80 4.47 -2.04 16.33
CA PRO A 80 5.60 -2.96 16.49
C PRO A 80 5.68 -4.03 15.39
N THR A 81 6.87 -4.60 15.17
CA THR A 81 7.04 -5.76 14.30
C THR A 81 6.20 -6.92 14.84
N GLY A 82 5.51 -7.66 13.96
CA GLY A 82 4.63 -8.76 14.38
C GLY A 82 3.22 -8.33 14.82
N ALA A 83 2.91 -7.03 14.88
CA ALA A 83 1.55 -6.54 15.19
C ALA A 83 0.53 -6.73 14.05
N GLY A 84 0.88 -7.43 12.97
CA GLY A 84 -0.05 -7.69 11.86
C GLY A 84 -0.26 -6.53 10.88
N LYS A 85 0.66 -5.55 10.81
CA LYS A 85 0.61 -4.43 9.84
C LYS A 85 0.33 -4.88 8.40
N THR A 86 0.86 -6.05 8.02
CA THR A 86 0.67 -6.67 6.70
C THR A 86 -0.81 -6.83 6.33
N ALA A 87 -1.70 -7.09 7.29
CA ALA A 87 -3.13 -7.22 7.04
C ALA A 87 -3.72 -5.94 6.41
N ILE A 88 -3.29 -4.77 6.87
CA ILE A 88 -3.75 -3.47 6.36
C ILE A 88 -3.32 -3.26 4.90
N ALA A 89 -2.08 -3.65 4.55
CA ALA A 89 -1.63 -3.62 3.16
C ALA A 89 -2.43 -4.56 2.27
N GLU A 90 -2.71 -5.78 2.74
CA GLU A 90 -3.50 -6.76 2.01
C GLU A 90 -4.95 -6.31 1.80
N ILE A 91 -5.55 -5.66 2.80
CA ILE A 91 -6.86 -5.00 2.69
C ILE A 91 -6.84 -3.94 1.59
N GLY A 92 -5.82 -3.08 1.56
CA GLY A 92 -5.67 -2.08 0.51
C GLY A 92 -5.54 -2.70 -0.88
N VAL A 93 -4.70 -3.73 -1.02
CA VAL A 93 -4.55 -4.48 -2.27
C VAL A 93 -5.89 -5.08 -2.72
N ARG A 94 -6.61 -5.72 -1.81
CA ARG A 94 -7.92 -6.33 -2.10
C ARG A 94 -8.95 -5.28 -2.52
N SER A 95 -9.04 -4.17 -1.79
CA SER A 95 -9.94 -3.05 -2.08
C SER A 95 -9.71 -2.48 -3.48
N ALA A 96 -8.46 -2.42 -3.94
CA ALA A 96 -8.13 -2.03 -5.30
C ALA A 96 -8.64 -3.03 -6.34
N LEU A 97 -8.38 -4.33 -6.12
CA LEU A 97 -8.84 -5.40 -7.02
C LEU A 97 -10.37 -5.46 -7.13
N ASP A 98 -11.09 -5.30 -6.03
CA ASP A 98 -12.56 -5.29 -6.02
C ASP A 98 -13.14 -4.09 -6.79
N CYS A 99 -12.35 -3.03 -6.98
CA CYS A 99 -12.69 -1.88 -7.81
C CYS A 99 -12.23 -2.03 -9.28
N GLY A 100 -11.61 -3.17 -9.65
CA GLY A 100 -11.00 -3.37 -10.97
C GLY A 100 -9.81 -2.44 -11.22
N ARG A 101 -9.11 -2.05 -10.15
CA ARG A 101 -7.95 -1.15 -10.15
C ARG A 101 -6.69 -1.90 -9.76
N ARG A 102 -5.55 -1.27 -9.98
CA ARG A 102 -4.22 -1.81 -9.65
C ARG A 102 -3.75 -1.39 -8.26
N ALA A 103 -2.99 -2.27 -7.63
CA ALA A 103 -2.25 -2.01 -6.41
C ALA A 103 -0.74 -2.14 -6.65
N ILE A 104 0.04 -1.24 -6.07
CA ILE A 104 1.51 -1.31 -6.04
C ILE A 104 1.94 -1.60 -4.61
N TYR A 105 2.80 -2.59 -4.43
CA TYR A 105 3.43 -2.92 -3.16
C TYR A 105 4.93 -2.67 -3.29
N THR A 106 5.46 -1.72 -2.52
CA THR A 106 6.89 -1.44 -2.51
C THR A 106 7.57 -2.01 -1.28
N THR A 107 8.79 -2.50 -1.48
CA THR A 107 9.68 -2.96 -0.40
C THR A 107 11.04 -2.27 -0.51
N PRO A 108 11.82 -2.13 0.57
CA PRO A 108 13.09 -1.37 0.52
C PRO A 108 14.22 -2.09 -0.23
N ILE A 109 14.17 -3.41 -0.39
CA ILE A 109 15.22 -4.18 -1.09
C ILE A 109 14.64 -5.31 -1.94
N LYS A 110 15.38 -5.70 -2.99
CA LYS A 110 14.97 -6.77 -3.93
C LYS A 110 14.65 -8.11 -3.28
N ALA A 111 15.44 -8.51 -2.28
CA ALA A 111 15.21 -9.77 -1.58
C ALA A 111 13.82 -9.82 -0.92
N LEU A 112 13.41 -8.71 -0.30
CA LEU A 112 12.07 -8.56 0.28
C LEU A 112 10.99 -8.47 -0.79
N SER A 113 11.27 -7.86 -1.95
CA SER A 113 10.34 -7.89 -3.09
C SER A 113 10.05 -9.31 -3.56
N ASN A 114 11.09 -10.16 -3.67
CA ASN A 114 10.93 -11.56 -4.09
C ASN A 114 10.15 -12.39 -3.08
N GLN A 115 10.41 -12.18 -1.79
CA GLN A 115 9.66 -12.82 -0.72
C GLN A 115 8.20 -12.38 -0.77
N LYS A 116 7.94 -11.06 -0.82
CA LYS A 116 6.59 -10.51 -0.86
C LYS A 116 5.81 -10.93 -2.11
N TYR A 117 6.49 -11.04 -3.25
CA TYR A 117 5.92 -11.59 -4.47
C TYR A 117 5.43 -13.02 -4.28
N SER A 118 6.24 -13.88 -3.65
CA SER A 118 5.85 -15.27 -3.37
C SER A 118 4.64 -15.33 -2.42
N GLU A 119 4.67 -14.58 -1.32
CA GLU A 119 3.55 -14.49 -0.35
C GLU A 119 2.25 -14.00 -1.01
N LEU A 120 2.32 -12.98 -1.86
CA LEU A 120 1.15 -12.47 -2.57
C LEU A 120 0.67 -13.43 -3.67
N CYS A 121 1.56 -14.18 -4.32
CA CYS A 121 1.17 -15.21 -5.28
C CYS A 121 0.40 -16.34 -4.62
N GLU A 122 0.74 -16.72 -3.38
CA GLU A 122 -0.02 -17.72 -2.62
C GLU A 122 -1.47 -17.26 -2.36
N LYS A 123 -1.66 -15.95 -2.13
CA LYS A 123 -2.97 -15.37 -1.79
C LYS A 123 -3.81 -14.94 -3.00
N PHE A 124 -3.18 -14.34 -4.00
CA PHE A 124 -3.83 -13.71 -5.15
C PHE A 124 -3.51 -14.39 -6.48
N GLY A 125 -2.71 -15.46 -6.47
CA GLY A 125 -2.41 -16.28 -7.63
C GLY A 125 -1.76 -15.50 -8.78
N ASN A 126 -2.33 -15.64 -9.97
CA ASN A 126 -1.77 -15.07 -11.20
C ASN A 126 -2.01 -13.56 -11.36
N SER A 127 -2.63 -12.89 -10.39
CA SER A 127 -2.87 -11.44 -10.43
C SER A 127 -1.67 -10.62 -9.94
N VAL A 128 -0.55 -11.27 -9.60
CA VAL A 128 0.65 -10.64 -9.02
C VAL A 128 1.79 -10.59 -10.03
N GLY A 129 2.47 -9.46 -10.12
CA GLY A 129 3.68 -9.27 -10.92
C GLY A 129 4.83 -8.77 -10.05
N LEU A 130 6.04 -8.88 -10.57
CA LEU A 130 7.27 -8.42 -9.93
C LEU A 130 8.05 -7.57 -10.92
N ILE A 131 8.47 -6.38 -10.48
CA ILE A 131 9.35 -5.49 -11.24
C ILE A 131 10.54 -5.15 -10.35
N THR A 132 11.69 -5.71 -10.70
CA THR A 132 13.00 -5.34 -10.14
C THR A 132 13.88 -4.78 -11.26
N GLY A 133 15.05 -4.24 -10.91
CA GLY A 133 16.01 -3.75 -11.92
C GLY A 133 16.58 -4.84 -12.82
N ASP A 134 16.47 -6.11 -12.42
CA ASP A 134 17.02 -7.28 -13.10
C ASP A 134 15.96 -8.20 -13.71
N ALA A 135 14.72 -8.19 -13.21
CA ALA A 135 13.65 -9.06 -13.68
C ALA A 135 12.29 -8.35 -13.77
N LYS A 136 11.52 -8.70 -14.79
CA LYS A 136 10.13 -8.25 -14.98
C LYS A 136 9.26 -9.48 -15.19
N ILE A 137 8.44 -9.80 -14.20
CA ILE A 137 7.50 -10.93 -14.22
C ILE A 137 6.09 -10.35 -14.24
N ARG A 138 5.31 -10.64 -15.29
CA ARG A 138 3.92 -10.18 -15.44
C ARG A 138 3.74 -8.68 -15.11
N PRO A 139 4.41 -7.77 -15.84
CA PRO A 139 4.35 -6.32 -15.56
C PRO A 139 2.94 -5.72 -15.74
N ASP A 140 2.04 -6.44 -16.42
CA ASP A 140 0.64 -6.06 -16.61
C ASP A 140 -0.31 -6.56 -15.52
N ALA A 141 0.23 -7.23 -14.49
CA ALA A 141 -0.53 -7.71 -13.35
C ALA A 141 -1.28 -6.58 -12.62
N ASP A 142 -2.37 -6.95 -11.94
CA ASP A 142 -3.17 -6.00 -11.17
C ASP A 142 -2.50 -5.65 -9.83
N ILE A 143 -1.70 -6.57 -9.29
CA ILE A 143 -0.83 -6.33 -8.13
C ILE A 143 0.62 -6.31 -8.63
N LEU A 144 1.34 -5.23 -8.38
CA LEU A 144 2.76 -5.12 -8.74
C LEU A 144 3.61 -4.99 -7.49
N VAL A 145 4.52 -5.94 -7.30
CA VAL A 145 5.58 -5.86 -6.28
C VAL A 145 6.83 -5.26 -6.92
N MET A 146 7.42 -4.27 -6.28
CA MET A 146 8.66 -3.64 -6.74
C MET A 146 9.47 -3.08 -5.58
N THR A 147 10.69 -2.63 -5.84
CA THR A 147 11.41 -1.83 -4.84
C THR A 147 10.96 -0.37 -4.90
N THR A 148 11.20 0.35 -3.80
CA THR A 148 10.91 1.80 -3.72
C THR A 148 11.66 2.58 -4.81
N GLU A 149 12.90 2.20 -5.13
CA GLU A 149 13.70 2.85 -6.18
C GLU A 149 13.10 2.64 -7.57
N ILE A 150 12.54 1.46 -7.86
CA ILE A 150 11.86 1.21 -9.13
C ILE A 150 10.62 2.09 -9.26
N LEU A 151 9.81 2.21 -8.20
CA LEU A 151 8.67 3.11 -8.20
C LEU A 151 9.12 4.57 -8.40
N ARG A 152 10.16 5.01 -7.67
CA ARG A 152 10.76 6.35 -7.77
C ARG A 152 11.21 6.66 -9.19
N ASN A 153 11.91 5.73 -9.84
CA ASN A 153 12.39 5.87 -11.21
C ASN A 153 11.23 6.04 -12.20
N ILE A 154 10.19 5.20 -12.08
CA ILE A 154 9.01 5.28 -12.95
C ILE A 154 8.28 6.61 -12.77
N LEU A 155 8.15 7.09 -11.52
CA LEU A 155 7.58 8.41 -11.22
C LEU A 155 8.41 9.55 -11.81
N TYR A 156 9.75 9.51 -11.70
CA TYR A 156 10.60 10.54 -12.31
C TYR A 156 10.49 10.56 -13.83
N CYS A 157 10.45 9.39 -14.49
CA CYS A 157 10.28 9.33 -15.95
C CYS A 157 8.91 9.88 -16.38
N GLU A 158 7.85 9.64 -15.59
CA GLU A 158 6.51 10.17 -15.85
C GLU A 158 6.42 11.69 -15.64
N LEU A 159 7.12 12.24 -14.64
CA LEU A 159 7.20 13.68 -14.39
C LEU A 159 8.10 14.40 -15.41
N ASN A 160 9.18 13.74 -15.85
CA ASN A 160 10.18 14.30 -16.77
C ASN A 160 9.96 13.88 -18.23
N ARG A 161 8.70 13.70 -18.66
CA ARG A 161 8.30 13.40 -20.05
C ARG A 161 8.88 14.45 -21.02
N GLY A 162 10.13 14.26 -21.42
CA GLY A 162 10.98 15.16 -22.19
C GLY A 162 12.42 14.65 -22.37
N SER A 163 12.93 13.79 -21.48
CA SER A 163 14.26 13.20 -21.62
C SER A 163 14.24 11.88 -22.40
N PRO A 164 14.96 11.74 -23.54
CA PRO A 164 14.91 10.55 -24.41
C PRO A 164 15.68 9.33 -23.87
N ASP A 165 16.38 9.46 -22.75
CA ASP A 165 17.38 8.46 -22.31
C ASP A 165 16.83 7.33 -21.41
N GLY A 166 15.51 7.17 -21.35
CA GLY A 166 14.86 6.14 -20.54
C GLY A 166 15.09 4.73 -21.07
N LYS A 167 16.25 4.13 -20.75
CA LYS A 167 16.57 2.70 -21.01
C LYS A 167 15.61 1.72 -20.31
N ASP A 168 14.75 2.20 -19.42
CA ASP A 168 13.71 1.39 -18.78
C ASP A 168 12.33 1.59 -19.44
N ASN A 169 11.97 0.64 -20.30
CA ASN A 169 10.66 0.58 -20.99
C ASN A 169 9.46 0.26 -20.06
N THR A 170 9.63 0.25 -18.74
CA THR A 170 8.51 0.00 -17.83
C THR A 170 7.67 1.26 -17.71
N ARG A 171 6.59 1.34 -18.48
CA ARG A 171 5.58 2.38 -18.34
C ARG A 171 4.46 1.85 -17.46
N LEU A 172 4.17 2.53 -16.35
CA LEU A 172 3.01 2.24 -15.51
C LEU A 172 1.91 3.25 -15.78
N ASP A 173 0.73 2.75 -16.15
CA ASP A 173 -0.47 3.57 -16.24
C ASP A 173 -0.99 3.89 -14.82
N PHE A 174 -0.47 4.96 -14.23
CA PHE A 174 -0.89 5.42 -12.91
C PHE A 174 -2.39 5.77 -12.84
N SER A 175 -3.08 5.99 -13.97
CA SER A 175 -4.53 6.24 -13.97
C SER A 175 -5.32 5.03 -13.45
N ARG A 176 -4.75 3.82 -13.54
CA ARG A 176 -5.35 2.58 -13.04
C ARG A 176 -4.95 2.21 -11.62
N VAL A 177 -3.90 2.84 -11.09
CA VAL A 177 -3.40 2.57 -9.73
C VAL A 177 -4.32 3.28 -8.73
N GLN A 178 -4.84 2.50 -7.78
CA GLN A 178 -5.69 3.01 -6.70
C GLN A 178 -4.97 2.98 -5.35
N VAL A 179 -4.15 1.95 -5.10
CA VAL A 179 -3.45 1.79 -3.83
C VAL A 179 -1.96 1.66 -4.06
N ILE A 180 -1.18 2.39 -3.26
CA ILE A 180 0.27 2.21 -3.13
C ILE A 180 0.57 1.87 -1.68
N VAL A 181 1.17 0.72 -1.44
CA VAL A 181 1.67 0.28 -0.14
C VAL A 181 3.16 0.58 -0.07
N LEU A 182 3.55 1.41 0.90
CA LEU A 182 4.94 1.67 1.25
C LEU A 182 5.29 0.85 2.50
N ASP A 183 5.94 -0.29 2.29
CA ASP A 183 6.42 -1.14 3.38
C ASP A 183 7.78 -0.63 3.89
N GLU A 184 7.98 -0.72 5.20
CA GLU A 184 9.20 -0.29 5.88
C GLU A 184 9.60 1.17 5.59
N VAL A 185 8.65 2.10 5.75
CA VAL A 185 8.82 3.52 5.42
C VAL A 185 10.00 4.19 6.16
N HIS A 186 10.46 3.61 7.27
CA HIS A 186 11.63 4.10 8.02
C HIS A 186 12.93 4.04 7.21
N TYR A 187 12.99 3.22 6.14
CA TYR A 187 14.11 3.23 5.20
C TYR A 187 14.15 4.50 4.32
N LEU A 188 13.05 5.25 4.18
CA LEU A 188 13.03 6.50 3.42
C LEU A 188 13.83 7.64 4.09
N GLY A 189 14.04 7.55 5.40
CA GLY A 189 14.80 8.54 6.17
C GLY A 189 16.32 8.28 6.22
N ASP A 190 16.79 7.21 5.59
CA ASP A 190 18.20 6.83 5.58
C ASP A 190 18.94 7.57 4.44
N GLU A 191 19.87 8.47 4.80
CA GLU A 191 20.65 9.27 3.84
C GLU A 191 21.43 8.43 2.82
N GLU A 192 21.78 7.17 3.13
CA GLU A 192 22.47 6.31 2.17
C GLU A 192 21.54 5.70 1.11
N ARG A 193 20.22 5.74 1.33
CA ARG A 193 19.23 5.04 0.49
C ARG A 193 18.04 5.89 0.04
N GLY A 194 18.02 7.17 0.41
CA GLY A 194 17.00 8.20 0.12
C GLY A 194 16.86 8.60 -1.34
#